data_AF-A0A168J7M8-F1
#
_entry.id   AF-A0A168J7M8-F1
#
_cell.length_a   1.000
_cell.length_b   1.000
_cell.length_c   1.000
_cell.angle_alpha   90.00
_cell.angle_beta   90.00
_cell.angle_gamma   90.00
#
_symmetry.space_group_name_H-M   'P 1'
#
loop_
_entity.id
_entity.type
_entity.pdbx_description
1 polymer ?
#
loop_
_entity_poly.entity_id
_entity_poly.type
_entity_poly.pdbx_seq_one_letter_code
_entity_poly.pdbx_strand_id
1 'polypeptide(L)'
;MLRTLNTLVAIRTSTAANLFIYYIQKLPVIGKHVTDTIYANVNLKRAVSIIVFLISLLWGFVIRLAYVGLLIYLPVVGLGRDLSAEVQLQHFVHIYFILSFVVAGVSNATILEPKREKYVAVKLMRQSPTRYMKASLGYRYVTFMAYLMPSMLLFTSQLGASIIETILLVTSVTLWRILTEYMHLKLFDKTGMVLIKNNVIVWIVIGLGYAAAYLPLLFDWVPVTSSILLSLPICLVIVVGGIFATVRLARYSNYSGAVDAATKRDDPLLDLGRMMSEAQKTSVKSKESDYTLNGKHQENIETKEGYGYLNMLFFSRHRSLINDPVYKRMAIIGAFGTVVVAVVMMLSQRDEFLVLNLGVIFPFLVMAMYFLSVGEKMCRAMFYN
;
A
#
# COMPACT_ATOMS: atom_id res chain seq x y z
N MET A 1 -24.42 -18.71 -5.40
CA MET A 1 -23.17 -18.10 -4.86
C MET A 1 -21.93 -18.88 -5.27
N LEU A 2 -21.91 -20.21 -5.11
CA LEU A 2 -20.77 -21.07 -5.49
C LEU A 2 -20.32 -20.90 -6.95
N ARG A 3 -21.26 -20.83 -7.92
CA ARG A 3 -20.92 -20.56 -9.33
C ARG A 3 -20.17 -19.24 -9.51
N THR A 4 -20.64 -18.16 -8.88
CA THR A 4 -19.99 -16.84 -8.92
C THR A 4 -18.61 -16.86 -8.28
N LEU A 5 -18.44 -17.59 -7.17
CA LEU A 5 -17.14 -17.79 -6.52
C LEU A 5 -16.18 -18.54 -7.45
N ASN A 6 -16.62 -19.62 -8.09
CA ASN A 6 -15.82 -20.36 -9.05
C ASN A 6 -15.41 -19.49 -10.24
N THR A 7 -16.32 -18.67 -10.77
CA THR A 7 -15.97 -17.74 -11.85
C THR A 7 -14.99 -16.67 -11.38
N LEU A 8 -15.13 -16.15 -10.15
CA LEU A 8 -14.19 -15.19 -9.57
C LEU A 8 -12.78 -15.79 -9.46
N VAL A 9 -12.67 -17.00 -8.92
CA VAL A 9 -11.40 -17.72 -8.81
C VAL A 9 -10.83 -18.01 -10.20
N ALA A 10 -11.64 -18.45 -11.16
CA ALA A 10 -11.20 -18.69 -12.53
C ALA A 10 -10.67 -17.42 -13.22
N ILE A 11 -11.35 -16.28 -13.07
CA ILE A 11 -10.89 -14.98 -13.61
C ILE A 11 -9.55 -14.61 -12.98
N ARG A 12 -9.44 -14.69 -11.66
CA ARG A 12 -8.19 -14.37 -10.94
C ARG A 12 -7.05 -15.27 -11.37
N THR A 13 -7.24 -16.59 -11.37
CA THR A 13 -6.22 -17.56 -11.76
C THR A 13 -5.81 -17.40 -13.22
N SER A 14 -6.77 -17.20 -14.14
CA SER A 14 -6.47 -16.97 -15.56
C SER A 14 -5.70 -15.66 -15.77
N THR A 15 -6.09 -14.59 -15.07
CA THR A 15 -5.38 -13.30 -15.13
C THR A 15 -3.97 -13.43 -14.59
N ALA A 16 -3.79 -14.08 -13.44
CA ALA A 16 -2.49 -14.32 -12.84
C ALA A 16 -1.61 -15.22 -13.72
N ALA A 17 -2.18 -16.27 -14.32
CA ALA A 17 -1.46 -17.17 -15.22
C ALA A 17 -0.99 -16.44 -16.48
N ASN A 18 -1.86 -15.64 -17.10
CA ASN A 18 -1.48 -14.83 -18.27
C ASN A 18 -0.38 -13.82 -17.92
N LEU A 19 -0.47 -13.19 -16.73
CA LEU A 19 0.53 -12.25 -16.23
C LEU A 19 1.88 -12.96 -15.95
N PHE A 20 1.82 -14.16 -15.38
CA PHE A 20 2.98 -15.00 -15.10
C PHE A 20 3.70 -15.40 -16.39
N ILE A 21 2.97 -15.89 -17.39
CA ILE A 21 3.53 -16.21 -18.72
C ILE A 21 4.19 -14.97 -19.32
N TYR A 22 3.49 -13.83 -19.31
CA TYR A 22 3.99 -12.57 -19.84
C TYR A 22 5.31 -12.13 -19.18
N TYR A 23 5.41 -12.21 -17.86
CA TYR A 23 6.64 -11.83 -17.17
C TYR A 23 7.77 -12.83 -17.39
N ILE A 24 7.48 -14.13 -17.46
CA ILE A 24 8.50 -15.14 -17.78
C ILE A 24 9.06 -14.92 -19.19
N GLN A 25 8.21 -14.63 -20.18
CA GLN A 25 8.64 -14.33 -21.55
C GLN A 25 9.61 -13.14 -21.62
N LYS A 26 9.47 -12.17 -20.70
CA LYS A 26 10.34 -11.00 -20.61
C LYS A 26 11.66 -11.25 -19.89
N LEU A 27 11.87 -12.41 -19.27
CA LEU A 27 13.14 -12.72 -18.60
C LEU A 27 14.24 -12.95 -19.66
N PRO A 28 15.41 -12.32 -19.53
CA PRO A 28 16.44 -12.33 -20.57
C PRO A 28 17.01 -13.73 -20.88
N VAL A 29 17.01 -14.63 -19.88
CA VAL A 29 17.56 -16.00 -20.00
C VAL A 29 16.45 -17.00 -20.32
N ILE A 30 15.41 -17.04 -19.50
CA ILE A 30 14.34 -18.04 -19.59
C ILE A 30 13.35 -17.71 -20.70
N GLY A 31 13.08 -16.43 -20.92
CA GLY A 31 12.03 -15.95 -21.83
C GLY A 31 12.24 -16.36 -23.29
N LYS A 32 13.50 -16.55 -23.72
CA LYS A 32 13.83 -17.03 -25.07
C LYS A 32 13.30 -18.43 -25.37
N HIS A 33 13.06 -19.25 -24.35
CA HIS A 33 12.52 -20.61 -24.49
C HIS A 33 10.99 -20.65 -24.38
N VAL A 34 10.35 -19.55 -24.00
CA VAL A 34 8.91 -19.49 -23.71
C VAL A 34 8.20 -18.84 -24.91
N THR A 35 7.78 -19.68 -25.85
CA THR A 35 7.09 -19.22 -27.07
C THR A 35 5.60 -18.94 -26.82
N ASP A 36 5.00 -18.12 -27.69
CA ASP A 36 3.57 -17.78 -27.62
C ASP A 36 2.62 -18.99 -27.79
N THR A 37 3.15 -20.14 -28.21
CA THR A 37 2.41 -21.41 -28.31
C THR A 37 1.77 -21.84 -26.98
N ILE A 38 2.32 -21.39 -25.85
CA ILE A 38 1.77 -21.64 -24.51
C ILE A 38 0.36 -21.04 -24.34
N TYR A 39 0.07 -19.92 -25.00
CA TYR A 39 -1.27 -19.33 -24.96
C TYR A 39 -2.29 -20.17 -25.74
N ALA A 40 -1.87 -20.84 -26.82
CA ALA A 40 -2.71 -21.68 -27.67
C ALA A 40 -2.92 -23.09 -27.09
N ASN A 41 -1.93 -23.64 -26.38
CA ASN A 41 -2.02 -24.98 -25.83
C ASN A 41 -2.82 -25.00 -24.51
N VAL A 42 -4.07 -25.47 -24.60
CA VAL A 42 -5.01 -25.52 -23.46
C VAL A 42 -4.47 -26.37 -22.30
N ASN A 43 -3.82 -27.49 -22.58
CA ASN A 43 -3.29 -28.39 -21.54
C ASN A 43 -2.14 -27.72 -20.78
N LEU A 44 -1.22 -27.10 -21.52
CA LEU A 44 -0.06 -26.41 -20.95
C LEU A 44 -0.52 -25.19 -20.13
N LYS A 45 -1.48 -24.43 -20.65
CA LYS A 45 -2.11 -23.32 -19.92
C LYS A 45 -2.81 -23.77 -18.64
N ARG A 46 -3.44 -24.95 -18.65
CA ARG A 46 -4.06 -25.55 -17.46
C ARG A 46 -3.02 -25.90 -16.40
N ALA A 47 -1.91 -26.53 -16.78
CA ALA A 47 -0.80 -26.85 -15.87
C ALA A 47 -0.21 -25.57 -15.25
N VAL A 48 0.08 -24.55 -16.06
CA VAL A 48 0.57 -23.24 -15.58
C VAL A 48 -0.44 -22.60 -14.63
N SER A 49 -1.74 -22.66 -14.93
CA SER A 49 -2.79 -22.11 -14.06
C SER A 49 -2.82 -22.78 -12.68
N ILE A 50 -2.60 -24.10 -12.61
CA ILE A 50 -2.52 -24.83 -11.33
C ILE A 50 -1.29 -24.37 -10.54
N ILE A 51 -0.13 -24.28 -11.18
CA ILE A 51 1.11 -23.81 -10.53
C ILE A 51 0.93 -22.39 -10.00
N VAL A 52 0.40 -21.47 -10.82
CA VAL A 52 0.17 -20.08 -10.43
C VAL A 52 -0.85 -19.96 -9.31
N PHE A 53 -1.88 -20.81 -9.31
CA PHE A 53 -2.84 -20.88 -8.20
C PHE A 53 -2.16 -21.30 -6.89
N LEU A 54 -1.32 -22.34 -6.92
CA LEU A 54 -0.56 -22.78 -5.75
C LEU A 54 0.43 -21.71 -5.26
N ILE A 55 1.16 -21.06 -6.16
CA ILE A 55 2.05 -19.94 -5.83
C ILE A 55 1.24 -18.81 -5.19
N SER A 56 0.09 -18.44 -5.76
CA SER A 56 -0.77 -17.38 -5.22
C SER A 56 -1.30 -17.72 -3.82
N LEU A 57 -1.60 -19.00 -3.58
CA LEU A 57 -2.02 -19.51 -2.27
C LEU A 57 -0.89 -19.36 -1.24
N LEU A 58 0.31 -19.83 -1.57
CA LEU A 58 1.50 -19.73 -0.70
C LEU A 58 1.88 -18.28 -0.43
N TRP A 59 1.81 -17.43 -1.47
CA TRP A 59 2.11 -16.01 -1.35
C TRP A 59 1.18 -15.29 -0.37
N GLY A 60 -0.07 -15.73 -0.26
CA GLY A 60 -1.02 -15.27 0.76
C GLY A 60 -0.50 -15.46 2.19
N PHE A 61 0.11 -16.61 2.49
CA PHE A 61 0.73 -16.89 3.78
C PHE A 61 2.02 -16.09 3.98
N VAL A 62 2.89 -16.03 2.96
CA VAL A 62 4.18 -15.32 3.02
C VAL A 62 3.97 -13.84 3.35
N ILE A 63 3.01 -13.16 2.71
CA ILE A 63 2.70 -11.76 3.00
C ILE A 63 2.24 -11.57 4.45
N ARG A 64 1.43 -12.48 4.99
CA ARG A 64 0.95 -12.38 6.38
C ARG A 64 2.05 -12.66 7.39
N LEU A 65 2.89 -13.65 7.10
CA LEU A 65 4.09 -13.93 7.88
C LEU A 65 5.03 -12.73 7.87
N ALA A 66 5.30 -12.12 6.72
CA ALA A 66 6.12 -10.92 6.62
C ALA A 66 5.48 -9.72 7.35
N TYR A 67 4.16 -9.53 7.24
CA TYR A 67 3.45 -8.46 7.95
C TYR A 67 3.59 -8.59 9.47
N VAL A 68 3.25 -9.76 10.04
CA VAL A 68 3.32 -9.97 11.49
C VAL A 68 4.78 -10.05 11.95
N GLY A 69 5.62 -10.77 11.21
CA GLY A 69 7.03 -10.99 11.56
C GLY A 69 7.88 -9.74 11.46
N LEU A 70 7.89 -9.06 10.31
CA LEU A 70 8.80 -7.94 10.07
C LEU A 70 8.27 -6.61 10.64
N LEU A 71 6.96 -6.35 10.56
CA LEU A 71 6.43 -5.06 11.01
C LEU A 71 6.03 -5.04 12.49
N ILE A 72 5.74 -6.19 13.10
CA ILE A 72 5.21 -6.23 14.47
C ILE A 72 6.18 -6.94 15.41
N TYR A 73 6.48 -8.21 15.14
CA TYR A 73 7.31 -9.03 16.01
C TYR A 73 8.77 -8.55 16.08
N LEU A 74 9.41 -8.29 14.93
CA LEU A 74 10.82 -7.90 14.88
C LEU A 74 11.11 -6.59 15.62
N PRO A 75 10.32 -5.50 15.48
CA PRO A 75 10.53 -4.30 16.28
C PRO A 75 10.40 -4.54 17.78
N VAL A 76 9.40 -5.33 18.21
CA VAL A 76 9.15 -5.62 19.63
C VAL A 76 10.33 -6.38 20.25
N VAL A 77 10.81 -7.45 19.60
CA VAL A 77 11.93 -8.25 20.11
C VAL A 77 13.27 -7.57 19.87
N GLY A 78 13.39 -6.76 18.82
CA GLY A 78 14.63 -6.05 18.47
C GLY A 78 14.92 -4.89 19.41
N LEU A 79 13.91 -4.05 19.70
CA LEU A 79 14.05 -2.86 20.55
C LEU A 79 13.69 -3.13 22.02
N GLY A 80 12.84 -4.12 22.28
CA GLY A 80 12.38 -4.49 23.63
C GLY A 80 13.12 -5.66 24.25
N ARG A 81 14.39 -5.90 23.91
CA ARG A 81 15.17 -7.07 24.38
C ARG A 81 15.23 -7.20 25.90
N ASP A 82 15.26 -6.07 26.59
CA ASP A 82 15.36 -6.00 28.04
C ASP A 82 13.99 -6.11 28.74
N LEU A 83 12.89 -6.11 27.98
CA LEU A 83 11.53 -6.20 28.50
C LEU A 83 11.15 -7.66 28.74
N SER A 84 10.33 -7.89 29.78
CA SER A 84 9.75 -9.22 30.02
C SER A 84 8.85 -9.64 28.85
N ALA A 85 8.70 -10.96 28.64
CA ALA A 85 7.86 -11.51 27.57
C ALA A 85 6.41 -10.98 27.62
N GLU A 86 5.88 -10.74 28.83
CA GLU A 86 4.55 -10.16 29.02
C GLU A 86 4.49 -8.72 28.48
N VAL A 87 5.46 -7.87 28.81
CA VAL A 87 5.49 -6.48 28.33
C VAL A 87 5.71 -6.45 26.81
N GLN A 88 6.55 -7.33 26.26
CA GLN A 88 6.72 -7.50 24.82
C GLN A 88 5.39 -7.89 24.14
N LEU A 89 4.63 -8.81 24.72
CA LEU A 89 3.30 -9.16 24.21
C LEU A 89 2.35 -7.95 24.22
N GLN A 90 2.40 -7.10 25.25
CA GLN A 90 1.58 -5.90 25.31
C GLN A 90 1.92 -4.91 24.18
N HIS A 91 3.21 -4.68 23.91
CA HIS A 91 3.64 -3.86 22.76
C HIS A 91 3.25 -4.49 21.42
N PHE A 92 3.38 -5.81 21.28
CA PHE A 92 2.95 -6.54 20.09
C PHE A 92 1.45 -6.31 19.82
N VAL A 93 0.61 -6.48 20.84
CA VAL A 93 -0.84 -6.28 20.72
C VAL A 93 -1.17 -4.82 20.43
N HIS A 94 -0.46 -3.86 21.03
CA HIS A 94 -0.64 -2.44 20.76
C HIS A 94 -0.32 -2.07 19.31
N ILE A 95 0.87 -2.44 18.81
CA ILE A 95 1.27 -2.20 17.41
C ILE A 95 0.28 -2.87 16.46
N TYR A 96 -0.05 -4.13 16.72
CA TYR A 96 -1.02 -4.88 15.93
C TYR A 96 -2.39 -4.20 15.91
N PHE A 97 -2.86 -3.68 17.05
CA PHE A 97 -4.13 -2.97 17.17
C PHE A 97 -4.12 -1.70 16.32
N ILE A 98 -3.14 -0.81 16.52
CA ILE A 98 -3.10 0.47 15.79
C ILE A 98 -2.99 0.24 14.28
N LEU A 99 -2.08 -0.63 13.84
CA LEU A 99 -1.89 -0.90 12.41
C LEU A 99 -3.10 -1.61 11.78
N SER A 100 -3.70 -2.58 12.49
CA SER A 100 -4.74 -3.44 11.90
C SER A 100 -6.16 -2.90 12.07
N PHE A 101 -6.47 -2.23 13.18
CA PHE A 101 -7.80 -1.69 13.47
C PHE A 101 -7.94 -0.26 12.97
N VAL A 102 -6.94 0.59 13.22
CA VAL A 102 -7.01 2.02 12.87
C VAL A 102 -6.53 2.24 11.45
N VAL A 103 -5.24 1.97 11.18
CA VAL A 103 -4.63 2.29 9.88
C VAL A 103 -5.29 1.51 8.75
N ALA A 104 -5.38 0.18 8.88
CA ALA A 104 -6.01 -0.64 7.86
C ALA A 104 -7.54 -0.47 7.80
N GLY A 105 -8.19 -0.02 8.88
CA GLY A 105 -9.63 0.26 8.89
C GLY A 105 -10.01 1.46 8.03
N VAL A 106 -9.13 2.46 7.93
CA VAL A 106 -9.37 3.66 7.11
C VAL A 106 -8.80 3.51 5.70
N SER A 107 -7.59 2.94 5.58
CA SER A 107 -6.88 2.85 4.30
C SER A 107 -7.36 1.73 3.37
N ASN A 108 -8.17 0.80 3.88
CA ASN A 108 -8.61 -0.38 3.13
C ASN A 108 -10.15 -0.48 3.09
N ALA A 109 -10.72 -0.50 1.88
CA ALA A 109 -12.13 -0.78 1.65
C ALA A 109 -12.30 -1.53 0.33
N THR A 110 -12.27 -2.87 0.39
CA THR A 110 -12.42 -3.79 -0.73
C THR A 110 -13.67 -3.47 -1.57
N ILE A 111 -14.77 -3.03 -0.95
CA ILE A 111 -15.99 -2.68 -1.67
C ILE A 111 -15.79 -1.52 -2.63
N LEU A 112 -15.09 -0.48 -2.19
CA LEU A 112 -14.91 0.77 -2.96
C LEU A 112 -13.56 0.84 -3.69
N GLU A 113 -12.66 -0.13 -3.46
CA GLU A 113 -11.33 -0.17 -4.05
C GLU A 113 -11.39 -0.40 -5.57
N PRO A 114 -10.71 0.41 -6.39
CA PRO A 114 -10.59 0.17 -7.82
C PRO A 114 -9.70 -1.06 -8.07
N LYS A 115 -10.34 -2.14 -8.52
CA LYS A 115 -9.63 -3.38 -8.89
C LYS A 115 -9.95 -3.76 -10.32
N ARG A 116 -8.91 -4.11 -11.08
CA ARG A 116 -9.05 -4.63 -12.45
C ARG A 116 -9.94 -5.87 -12.50
N GLU A 117 -9.81 -6.78 -11.54
CA GLU A 117 -10.67 -7.97 -11.41
C GLU A 117 -12.15 -7.61 -11.29
N LYS A 118 -12.46 -6.55 -10.53
CA LYS A 118 -13.83 -6.02 -10.33
C LYS A 118 -14.37 -5.42 -11.62
N TYR A 119 -13.55 -4.63 -12.33
CA TYR A 119 -13.90 -4.07 -13.63
C TYR A 119 -14.19 -5.18 -14.66
N VAL A 120 -13.30 -6.17 -14.80
CA VAL A 120 -13.49 -7.27 -15.76
C VAL A 120 -14.75 -8.08 -15.43
N ALA A 121 -14.95 -8.48 -14.19
CA ALA A 121 -16.09 -9.32 -13.82
C ALA A 121 -17.44 -8.60 -13.98
N VAL A 122 -17.55 -7.35 -13.53
CA VAL A 122 -18.84 -6.64 -13.51
C VAL A 122 -19.09 -5.86 -14.81
N LYS A 123 -18.10 -5.11 -15.31
CA LYS A 123 -18.28 -4.26 -16.51
C LYS A 123 -18.16 -5.04 -17.81
N LEU A 124 -17.14 -5.90 -17.94
CA LEU A 124 -16.92 -6.63 -19.20
C LEU A 124 -17.74 -7.92 -19.27
N MET A 125 -17.72 -8.74 -18.21
CA MET A 125 -18.43 -10.03 -18.18
C MET A 125 -19.89 -9.90 -17.72
N ARG A 126 -20.37 -8.67 -17.43
CA ARG A 126 -21.75 -8.36 -17.03
C ARG A 126 -22.27 -9.20 -15.86
N GLN A 127 -21.39 -9.58 -14.93
CA GLN A 127 -21.85 -10.25 -13.72
C GLN A 127 -22.65 -9.28 -12.84
N SER A 128 -23.72 -9.77 -12.22
CA SER A 128 -24.50 -8.95 -11.28
C SER A 128 -23.61 -8.41 -10.15
N PRO A 129 -23.54 -7.09 -9.92
CA PRO A 129 -22.68 -6.48 -8.90
C PRO A 129 -22.90 -7.07 -7.50
N THR A 130 -24.16 -7.30 -7.14
CA THR A 130 -24.56 -7.87 -5.84
C THR A 130 -24.01 -9.26 -5.59
N ARG A 131 -24.11 -10.18 -6.56
CA ARG A 131 -23.59 -11.55 -6.40
C ARG A 131 -22.05 -11.54 -6.37
N TYR A 132 -21.43 -10.72 -7.23
CA TYR A 132 -19.98 -10.57 -7.27
C TYR A 132 -19.44 -10.05 -5.94
N MET A 133 -20.02 -8.97 -5.40
CA MET A 133 -19.54 -8.36 -4.15
C MET A 133 -19.69 -9.28 -2.95
N LYS A 134 -20.83 -9.98 -2.81
CA LYS A 134 -21.01 -10.95 -1.73
C LYS A 134 -20.00 -12.11 -1.81
N ALA A 135 -19.75 -12.63 -3.02
CA ALA A 135 -18.75 -13.69 -3.21
C ALA A 135 -17.32 -13.18 -2.97
N SER A 136 -16.99 -11.97 -3.44
CA SER A 136 -15.68 -11.35 -3.30
C SER A 136 -15.34 -11.04 -1.84
N LEU A 137 -16.28 -10.46 -1.08
CA LEU A 137 -16.10 -10.17 0.35
C LEU A 137 -15.95 -11.45 1.17
N GLY A 138 -16.82 -12.45 0.93
CA GLY A 138 -16.72 -13.74 1.61
C GLY A 138 -15.36 -14.40 1.35
N TYR A 139 -14.94 -14.47 0.08
CA TYR A 139 -13.64 -15.01 -0.28
C TYR A 139 -12.48 -14.22 0.36
N ARG A 140 -12.54 -12.88 0.35
CA ARG A 140 -11.51 -12.01 0.91
C ARG A 140 -11.32 -12.22 2.41
N TYR A 141 -12.39 -12.27 3.19
CA TYR A 141 -12.29 -12.36 4.65
C TYR A 141 -12.03 -13.77 5.17
N VAL A 142 -12.57 -14.79 4.49
CA VAL A 142 -12.22 -16.19 4.79
C VAL A 142 -10.73 -16.44 4.52
N THR A 143 -10.23 -16.03 3.35
CA THR A 143 -8.79 -16.16 3.04
C THR A 143 -7.92 -15.28 3.93
N PHE A 144 -8.35 -14.08 4.28
CA PHE A 144 -7.65 -13.21 5.23
C PHE A 144 -7.45 -13.90 6.57
N MET A 145 -8.52 -14.46 7.16
CA MET A 145 -8.47 -15.16 8.44
C MET A 145 -7.58 -16.40 8.36
N ALA A 146 -7.75 -17.21 7.30
CA ALA A 146 -6.97 -18.43 7.08
C ALA A 146 -5.47 -18.17 6.92
N TYR A 147 -5.08 -17.10 6.21
CA TYR A 147 -3.67 -16.76 6.04
C TYR A 147 -3.05 -16.08 7.26
N LEU A 148 -3.83 -15.31 8.03
CA LEU A 148 -3.33 -14.60 9.20
C LEU A 148 -3.14 -15.54 10.40
N MET A 149 -4.00 -16.54 10.57
CA MET A 149 -4.00 -17.41 11.74
C MET A 149 -2.65 -18.11 12.01
N PRO A 150 -2.00 -18.77 11.03
CA PRO A 150 -0.71 -19.42 11.29
C PRO A 150 0.39 -18.43 11.64
N SER A 151 0.42 -17.26 11.00
CA SER A 151 1.41 -16.22 11.30
C SER A 151 1.25 -15.67 12.71
N MET A 152 0.01 -15.42 13.15
CA MET A 152 -0.24 -14.95 14.51
C MET A 152 0.15 -16.02 15.53
N LEU A 153 -0.29 -17.27 15.36
CA LEU A 153 0.07 -18.39 16.25
C LEU A 153 1.58 -18.56 16.39
N LEU A 154 2.34 -18.43 15.30
CA LEU A 154 3.79 -18.57 15.32
C LEU A 154 4.48 -17.49 16.15
N PHE A 155 4.06 -16.22 16.03
CA PHE A 155 4.77 -15.10 16.68
C PHE A 155 4.24 -14.80 18.09
N THR A 156 2.95 -14.95 18.35
CA THR A 156 2.38 -14.69 19.69
C THR A 156 2.77 -15.79 20.70
N SER A 157 2.91 -17.04 20.25
CA SER A 157 3.40 -18.14 21.11
C SER A 157 4.84 -17.92 21.58
N GLN A 158 5.69 -17.28 20.77
CA GLN A 158 7.05 -16.91 21.16
C GLN A 158 7.08 -15.81 22.24
N LEU A 159 5.99 -15.03 22.37
CA LEU A 159 5.82 -13.99 23.38
C LEU A 159 4.99 -14.47 24.59
N GLY A 160 4.72 -15.77 24.69
CA GLY A 160 4.00 -16.36 25.82
C GLY A 160 2.47 -16.24 25.78
N ALA A 161 1.88 -15.80 24.65
CA ALA A 161 0.43 -15.72 24.53
C ALA A 161 -0.23 -17.10 24.46
N SER A 162 -1.41 -17.23 25.04
CA SER A 162 -2.23 -18.42 24.90
C SER A 162 -2.81 -18.57 23.48
N ILE A 163 -3.13 -19.81 23.11
CA ILE A 163 -3.79 -20.12 21.83
C ILE A 163 -5.15 -19.40 21.75
N ILE A 164 -5.86 -19.31 22.87
CA ILE A 164 -7.18 -18.67 22.96
C ILE A 164 -7.08 -17.17 22.67
N GLU A 165 -6.14 -16.46 23.29
CA GLU A 165 -5.90 -15.04 23.04
C GLU A 165 -5.58 -14.78 21.57
N THR A 166 -4.78 -15.67 20.97
CA THR A 166 -4.41 -15.55 19.55
C THR A 166 -5.62 -15.73 18.62
N ILE A 167 -6.45 -16.75 18.87
CA ILE A 167 -7.69 -16.97 18.11
C ILE A 167 -8.63 -15.75 18.26
N LEU A 168 -8.72 -15.22 19.47
CA LEU A 168 -9.54 -14.05 19.77
C LEU A 168 -9.04 -12.80 19.03
N LEU A 169 -7.74 -12.52 19.00
CA LEU A 169 -7.15 -11.41 18.25
C LEU A 169 -7.39 -11.53 16.73
N VAL A 170 -7.21 -12.72 16.16
CA VAL A 170 -7.43 -12.99 14.72
C VAL A 170 -8.91 -12.84 14.36
N THR A 171 -9.79 -13.33 15.21
CA THR A 171 -11.25 -13.24 15.00
C THR A 171 -11.71 -11.79 15.12
N SER A 172 -11.27 -11.08 16.16
CA SER A 172 -11.59 -9.67 16.40
C SER A 172 -11.17 -8.78 15.23
N VAL A 173 -9.95 -8.92 14.70
CA VAL A 173 -9.53 -8.12 13.54
C VAL A 173 -10.33 -8.44 12.29
N THR A 174 -10.73 -9.70 12.09
CA THR A 174 -11.46 -10.14 10.90
C THR A 174 -12.86 -9.54 10.91
N LEU A 175 -13.54 -9.62 12.07
CA LEU A 175 -14.86 -9.03 12.29
C LEU A 175 -14.83 -7.50 12.24
N TRP A 176 -13.79 -6.88 12.81
CA TRP A 176 -13.56 -5.45 12.69
C TRP A 176 -13.37 -4.99 11.24
N ARG A 177 -12.64 -5.77 10.42
CA ARG A 177 -12.50 -5.46 8.99
C ARG A 177 -13.81 -5.55 8.23
N ILE A 178 -14.68 -6.51 8.58
CA ILE A 178 -16.02 -6.59 7.99
C ILE A 178 -16.88 -5.39 8.42
N LEU A 179 -16.77 -4.98 9.69
CA LEU A 179 -17.45 -3.80 10.20
C LEU A 179 -17.00 -2.52 9.50
N THR A 180 -15.70 -2.35 9.29
CA THR A 180 -15.16 -1.17 8.58
C THR A 180 -15.58 -1.12 7.12
N GLU A 181 -15.67 -2.24 6.39
CA GLU A 181 -16.28 -2.27 5.04
C GLU A 181 -17.71 -1.74 5.05
N TYR A 182 -18.51 -2.17 6.03
CA TYR A 182 -19.87 -1.69 6.19
C TYR A 182 -19.91 -0.18 6.51
N MET A 183 -19.00 0.32 7.34
CA MET A 183 -18.89 1.76 7.65
C MET A 183 -18.49 2.58 6.43
N HIS A 184 -17.51 2.13 5.64
CA HIS A 184 -17.12 2.77 4.37
C HIS A 184 -18.28 2.80 3.38
N LEU A 185 -19.03 1.71 3.29
CA LEU A 185 -20.21 1.64 2.43
C LEU A 185 -21.30 2.62 2.88
N LYS A 186 -21.58 2.70 4.17
CA LYS A 186 -22.57 3.63 4.73
C LYS A 186 -22.15 5.10 4.59
N LEU A 187 -20.85 5.38 4.72
CA LEU A 187 -20.29 6.71 4.45
C LEU A 187 -20.50 7.08 2.98
N PHE A 188 -20.21 6.15 2.07
CA PHE A 188 -20.43 6.33 0.65
C PHE A 188 -21.92 6.57 0.31
N ASP A 189 -22.85 5.80 0.90
CA ASP A 189 -24.29 6.01 0.68
C ASP A 189 -24.75 7.41 1.12
N LYS A 190 -24.21 7.92 2.22
CA LYS A 190 -24.60 9.23 2.77
C LYS A 190 -23.98 10.42 2.04
N THR A 191 -22.74 10.28 1.58
CA THR A 191 -21.93 11.42 1.10
C THR A 191 -21.52 11.32 -0.37
N GLY A 192 -21.67 10.14 -0.98
CA GLY A 192 -21.07 9.81 -2.28
C GLY A 192 -19.54 9.72 -2.25
N MET A 193 -18.90 9.95 -1.10
CA MET A 193 -17.45 10.03 -0.98
C MET A 193 -16.83 8.63 -0.87
N VAL A 194 -15.79 8.38 -1.65
CA VAL A 194 -14.95 7.19 -1.54
C VAL A 194 -13.72 7.53 -0.70
N LEU A 195 -13.78 7.27 0.61
CA LEU A 195 -12.76 7.72 1.57
C LEU A 195 -11.35 7.25 1.19
N ILE A 196 -11.20 6.02 0.72
CA ILE A 196 -9.91 5.45 0.31
C ILE A 196 -9.26 6.17 -0.90
N LYS A 197 -10.02 6.96 -1.66
CA LYS A 197 -9.49 7.80 -2.75
C LYS A 197 -8.99 9.15 -2.25
N ASN A 198 -9.35 9.55 -1.02
CA ASN A 198 -8.82 10.76 -0.40
C ASN A 198 -7.43 10.48 0.16
N ASN A 199 -6.43 10.59 -0.72
CA ASN A 199 -5.03 10.35 -0.39
C ASN A 199 -4.57 11.16 0.83
N VAL A 200 -5.02 12.41 0.99
CA VAL A 200 -4.60 13.25 2.13
C VAL A 200 -5.02 12.62 3.46
N ILE A 201 -6.29 12.27 3.61
CA ILE A 201 -6.79 11.64 4.84
C ILE A 201 -6.12 10.28 5.06
N VAL A 202 -6.02 9.46 4.02
CA VAL A 202 -5.42 8.11 4.12
C VAL A 202 -3.95 8.20 4.54
N TRP A 203 -3.15 9.09 3.94
CA TRP A 203 -1.74 9.25 4.28
C TRP A 203 -1.53 9.88 5.65
N ILE A 204 -2.39 10.81 6.09
CA ILE A 204 -2.35 11.34 7.45
C ILE A 204 -2.61 10.22 8.47
N VAL A 205 -3.64 9.39 8.23
CA VAL A 205 -3.96 8.27 9.14
C VAL A 205 -2.85 7.22 9.13
N ILE A 206 -2.24 6.93 7.98
CA ILE A 206 -1.07 6.05 7.90
C ILE A 206 0.09 6.65 8.70
N GLY A 207 0.49 7.90 8.45
CA GLY A 207 1.61 8.53 9.13
C GLY A 207 1.43 8.62 10.64
N LEU A 208 0.29 9.17 11.09
CA LEU A 208 -0.04 9.27 12.51
C LEU A 208 -0.23 7.90 13.16
N GLY A 209 -0.81 6.93 12.45
CA GLY A 209 -1.01 5.59 12.98
C GLY A 209 0.29 4.82 13.14
N TYR A 210 1.22 4.93 12.20
CA TYR A 210 2.56 4.35 12.35
C TYR A 210 3.31 5.01 13.51
N ALA A 211 3.27 6.34 13.63
CA ALA A 211 3.85 7.01 14.78
C ALA A 211 3.23 6.50 16.10
N ALA A 212 1.91 6.52 16.22
CA ALA A 212 1.21 6.05 17.41
C ALA A 212 1.49 4.58 17.76
N ALA A 213 1.68 3.71 16.76
CA ALA A 213 1.99 2.31 16.97
C ALA A 213 3.37 2.09 17.63
N TYR A 214 4.39 2.82 17.19
CA TYR A 214 5.78 2.59 17.65
C TYR A 214 6.23 3.54 18.76
N LEU A 215 5.55 4.67 18.97
CA LEU A 215 5.90 5.63 20.04
C LEU A 215 6.01 4.96 21.43
N PRO A 216 5.06 4.12 21.90
CA PRO A 216 5.17 3.51 23.21
C PRO A 216 6.40 2.60 23.35
N LEU A 217 6.81 1.93 22.27
CA LEU A 217 8.00 1.08 22.26
C LEU A 217 9.29 1.91 22.34
N LEU A 218 9.32 3.13 21.81
CA LEU A 218 10.48 4.02 21.88
C LEU A 218 10.62 4.72 23.23
N PHE A 219 9.50 4.98 23.91
CA PHE A 219 9.45 5.69 25.20
C PHE A 219 9.33 4.75 26.43
N ASP A 220 9.48 3.43 26.25
CA ASP A 220 9.26 2.41 27.29
C ASP A 220 7.90 2.54 28.02
N TRP A 221 6.89 3.05 27.33
CA TRP A 221 5.55 3.16 27.89
C TRP A 221 4.82 1.85 27.73
N VAL A 222 4.45 1.23 28.85
CA VAL A 222 3.66 0.00 28.86
C VAL A 222 2.24 0.30 28.35
N PRO A 223 1.84 -0.19 27.17
CA PRO A 223 0.58 0.20 26.56
C PRO A 223 -0.57 -0.62 27.17
N VAL A 224 -1.57 0.06 27.74
CA VAL A 224 -2.79 -0.56 28.33
C VAL A 224 -3.72 -1.17 27.26
N THR A 225 -3.38 -1.02 25.97
CA THR A 225 -4.19 -1.50 24.84
C THR A 225 -4.40 -3.00 24.84
N SER A 226 -3.42 -3.77 25.33
CA SER A 226 -3.52 -5.22 25.49
C SER A 226 -4.65 -5.63 26.44
N SER A 227 -4.68 -5.04 27.64
CA SER A 227 -5.72 -5.28 28.65
C SER A 227 -7.11 -4.88 28.15
N ILE A 228 -7.19 -3.78 27.40
CA ILE A 228 -8.43 -3.29 26.81
C ILE A 228 -8.91 -4.23 25.70
N LEU A 229 -8.05 -4.56 24.73
CA LEU A 229 -8.45 -5.36 23.57
C LEU A 229 -8.77 -6.81 23.93
N LEU A 230 -8.04 -7.40 24.87
CA LEU A 230 -8.27 -8.76 25.36
C LEU A 230 -9.39 -8.83 26.42
N SER A 231 -9.93 -7.68 26.86
CA SER A 231 -11.07 -7.68 27.77
C SER A 231 -12.31 -8.28 27.10
N LEU A 232 -13.02 -9.13 27.85
CA LEU A 232 -14.23 -9.79 27.39
C LEU A 232 -15.30 -8.80 26.86
N PRO A 233 -15.58 -7.66 27.51
CA PRO A 233 -16.61 -6.73 27.04
C PRO A 233 -16.30 -6.14 25.65
N ILE A 234 -15.04 -5.76 25.41
CA ILE A 234 -14.64 -5.12 24.15
C ILE A 234 -14.62 -6.14 23.01
N CYS A 235 -14.14 -7.35 23.28
CA CYS A 235 -14.25 -8.46 22.33
C CYS A 235 -15.70 -8.74 21.94
N LEU A 236 -16.62 -8.78 22.91
CA LEU A 236 -18.04 -8.97 22.63
C LEU A 236 -18.61 -7.86 21.75
N VAL A 237 -18.28 -6.60 22.01
CA VAL A 237 -18.71 -5.46 21.18
C VAL A 237 -18.21 -5.61 19.74
N ILE A 238 -16.94 -5.98 19.55
CA ILE A 238 -16.36 -6.19 18.21
C ILE A 238 -17.05 -7.37 17.50
N VAL A 239 -17.29 -8.48 18.21
CA VAL A 239 -17.95 -9.65 17.65
C VAL A 239 -19.38 -9.33 17.22
N VAL A 240 -20.17 -8.72 18.10
CA VAL A 240 -21.55 -8.31 17.81
C VAL A 240 -21.58 -7.31 16.65
N GLY A 241 -20.69 -6.32 16.65
CA GLY A 241 -20.56 -5.35 15.56
C GLY A 241 -20.22 -6.00 14.22
N GLY A 242 -19.28 -6.93 14.19
CA GLY A 242 -18.90 -7.66 12.99
C GLY A 242 -20.01 -8.59 12.46
N ILE A 243 -20.73 -9.29 13.34
CA ILE A 243 -21.88 -10.10 12.97
C ILE A 243 -22.99 -9.20 12.39
N PHE A 244 -23.30 -8.09 13.07
CA PHE A 244 -24.26 -7.10 12.58
C PHE A 244 -23.88 -6.58 11.18
N ALA A 245 -22.62 -6.21 10.98
CA ALA A 245 -22.11 -5.76 9.69
C ALA A 245 -22.22 -6.85 8.61
N THR A 246 -21.91 -8.10 8.95
CA THR A 246 -22.04 -9.26 8.04
C THR A 246 -23.49 -9.42 7.57
N VAL A 247 -24.46 -9.39 8.50
CA VAL A 247 -25.89 -9.50 8.17
C VAL A 247 -26.34 -8.31 7.32
N ARG A 248 -25.90 -7.09 7.65
CA ARG A 248 -26.22 -5.89 6.88
C ARG A 248 -25.64 -5.92 5.46
N LEU A 249 -24.38 -6.32 5.29
CA LEU A 249 -23.75 -6.50 3.99
C LEU A 249 -24.45 -7.61 3.17
N ALA A 250 -24.88 -8.69 3.80
CA ALA A 250 -25.64 -9.74 3.13
C ALA A 250 -27.00 -9.25 2.62
N ARG A 251 -27.64 -8.29 3.29
CA ARG A 251 -28.93 -7.70 2.90
C ARG A 251 -28.81 -6.43 2.05
N TYR A 252 -27.60 -5.89 1.87
CA TYR A 252 -27.38 -4.68 1.10
C TYR A 252 -27.73 -4.87 -0.38
N SER A 253 -28.50 -3.93 -0.94
CA SER A 253 -29.05 -3.98 -2.30
C SER A 253 -28.26 -3.15 -3.30
N ASN A 254 -27.73 -1.99 -2.90
CA ASN A 254 -27.13 -1.00 -3.78
C ASN A 254 -25.63 -1.26 -4.11
N TYR A 255 -25.25 -2.52 -4.32
CA TYR A 255 -23.87 -2.85 -4.70
C TYR A 255 -23.49 -2.33 -6.08
N SER A 256 -24.46 -2.04 -6.95
CA SER A 256 -24.25 -1.41 -8.26
C SER A 256 -23.56 -0.06 -8.13
N GLY A 257 -24.11 0.85 -7.32
CA GLY A 257 -23.55 2.19 -7.14
C GLY A 257 -22.12 2.18 -6.60
N ALA A 258 -21.86 1.32 -5.61
CA ALA A 258 -20.52 1.15 -5.04
C ALA A 258 -19.51 0.60 -6.06
N VAL A 259 -19.92 -0.40 -6.87
CA VAL A 259 -19.04 -0.94 -7.93
C VAL A 259 -18.82 0.08 -9.04
N ASP A 260 -19.84 0.84 -9.42
CA ASP A 260 -19.72 1.89 -10.44
C ASP A 260 -18.74 2.98 -10.03
N ALA A 261 -18.79 3.43 -8.76
CA ALA A 261 -17.83 4.38 -8.21
C ALA A 261 -16.39 3.84 -8.17
N ALA A 262 -16.24 2.53 -7.94
CA ALA A 262 -14.95 1.84 -7.89
C ALA A 262 -14.41 1.45 -9.28
N THR A 263 -15.23 1.42 -10.33
CA THR A 263 -14.86 0.91 -11.66
C THR A 263 -14.99 1.96 -12.77
N LYS A 264 -14.86 3.24 -12.41
CA LYS A 264 -14.78 4.33 -13.40
C LYS A 264 -13.63 4.07 -14.36
N ARG A 265 -13.91 4.14 -15.68
CA ARG A 265 -12.95 3.81 -16.73
C ARG A 265 -11.71 4.71 -16.71
N ASP A 266 -11.89 5.97 -16.30
CA ASP A 266 -10.82 6.96 -16.20
C ASP A 266 -10.05 6.88 -14.88
N ASP A 267 -10.31 5.87 -14.05
CA ASP A 267 -9.54 5.68 -12.81
C ASP A 267 -8.10 5.25 -13.17
N PRO A 268 -7.07 6.06 -12.83
CA PRO A 268 -5.69 5.77 -13.20
C PRO A 268 -5.18 4.44 -12.65
N LEU A 269 -5.77 3.95 -11.55
CA LEU A 269 -5.42 2.67 -10.94
C LEU A 269 -5.91 1.45 -11.74
N LEU A 270 -6.84 1.65 -12.68
CA LEU A 270 -7.29 0.61 -13.61
C LEU A 270 -6.44 0.54 -14.88
N ASP A 271 -5.76 1.64 -15.25
CA ASP A 271 -4.85 1.73 -16.40
C ASP A 271 -3.51 2.37 -15.99
N LEU A 272 -2.70 1.59 -15.28
CA LEU A 272 -1.36 1.99 -14.83
C LEU A 272 -0.44 2.40 -15.99
N GLY A 273 -0.63 1.84 -17.19
CA GLY A 273 0.19 2.16 -18.37
C GLY A 273 -0.12 3.58 -18.87
N ARG A 274 -1.40 3.91 -19.00
CA ARG A 274 -1.84 5.27 -19.33
C ARG A 274 -1.45 6.25 -18.24
N MET A 275 -1.64 5.91 -16.97
CA MET A 275 -1.21 6.75 -15.84
C MET A 275 0.29 7.05 -15.90
N MET A 276 1.13 6.05 -16.17
CA MET A 276 2.58 6.24 -16.27
C MET A 276 2.96 7.12 -17.46
N SER A 277 2.31 6.94 -18.61
CA SER A 277 2.52 7.78 -19.80
C SER A 277 2.06 9.22 -19.58
N GLU A 278 0.88 9.43 -19.01
CA GLU A 278 0.35 10.75 -18.69
C GLU A 278 1.20 11.45 -17.62
N ALA A 279 1.69 10.73 -16.61
CA ALA A 279 2.62 11.26 -15.62
C ALA A 279 3.96 11.66 -16.26
N GLN A 280 4.49 10.86 -17.19
CA GLN A 280 5.70 11.22 -17.95
C GLN A 280 5.48 12.49 -18.76
N LYS A 281 4.36 12.60 -19.50
CA LYS A 281 4.00 13.81 -20.27
C LYS A 281 3.80 15.04 -19.37
N THR A 282 3.12 14.88 -18.25
CA THR A 282 2.89 15.96 -17.28
C THR A 282 4.21 16.40 -16.64
N SER A 283 5.15 15.49 -16.42
CA SER A 283 6.45 15.80 -15.81
C SER A 283 7.37 16.65 -16.67
N VAL A 284 7.12 16.73 -17.98
CA VAL A 284 7.89 17.54 -18.94
C VAL A 284 7.11 18.75 -19.48
N LYS A 285 5.84 18.89 -19.10
CA LYS A 285 5.00 20.00 -19.55
C LYS A 285 5.32 21.26 -18.74
N SER A 286 5.78 22.30 -19.41
CA SER A 286 6.02 23.63 -18.81
C SER A 286 4.73 24.20 -18.24
N LYS A 287 4.81 24.85 -17.08
CA LYS A 287 3.63 25.48 -16.46
C LYS A 287 3.26 26.76 -17.21
N GLU A 288 1.99 27.13 -17.22
CA GLU A 288 1.54 28.40 -17.81
C GLU A 288 2.26 29.62 -17.19
N SER A 289 2.58 29.54 -15.89
CA SER A 289 3.38 30.54 -15.15
C SER A 289 4.85 30.66 -15.57
N ASP A 290 5.34 29.76 -16.42
CA ASP A 290 6.70 29.84 -16.97
C ASP A 290 6.73 30.65 -18.29
N TYR A 291 5.58 30.87 -18.92
CA TYR A 291 5.46 31.72 -20.10
C TYR A 291 5.37 33.21 -19.72
N THR A 292 4.98 33.52 -18.49
CA THR A 292 5.00 34.89 -17.96
C THR A 292 6.41 35.25 -17.47
N LEU A 293 7.14 35.95 -18.33
CA LEU A 293 8.46 36.48 -18.01
C LEU A 293 8.28 37.70 -17.09
N ASN A 294 8.73 37.60 -15.84
CA ASN A 294 8.76 38.73 -14.90
C ASN A 294 10.02 39.59 -15.14
N GLY A 295 9.90 40.91 -14.94
CA GLY A 295 10.84 41.96 -15.39
C GLY A 295 12.35 41.66 -15.35
N LYS A 296 12.88 41.13 -14.24
CA LYS A 296 14.33 40.78 -14.13
C LYS A 296 14.82 39.76 -15.18
N HIS A 297 13.94 38.88 -15.67
CA HIS A 297 14.30 37.94 -16.73
C HIS A 297 14.19 38.57 -18.12
N GLN A 298 13.37 39.60 -18.28
CA GLN A 298 13.15 40.30 -19.54
C GLN A 298 14.34 41.21 -19.88
N GLU A 299 14.85 41.97 -18.90
CA GLU A 299 16.08 42.79 -19.05
C GLU A 299 17.32 41.96 -19.43
N ASN A 300 17.45 40.75 -18.88
CA ASN A 300 18.58 39.87 -19.18
C ASN A 300 18.50 39.17 -20.55
N ILE A 301 17.29 39.08 -21.12
CA ILE A 301 17.05 38.50 -22.45
C ILE A 301 17.34 39.54 -23.54
N GLU A 302 16.98 40.81 -23.29
CA GLU A 302 17.15 41.93 -24.25
C GLU A 302 18.62 42.25 -24.58
N THR A 303 19.56 41.85 -23.70
CA THR A 303 21.00 42.10 -23.87
C THR A 303 21.75 41.00 -24.62
N LYS A 304 21.08 39.90 -25.01
CA LYS A 304 21.72 38.76 -25.68
C LYS A 304 21.17 38.56 -27.08
N GLU A 305 22.05 38.18 -28.01
CA GLU A 305 21.70 37.88 -29.40
C GLU A 305 22.05 36.44 -29.79
N GLY A 306 21.43 35.96 -30.86
CA GLY A 306 21.71 34.65 -31.46
C GLY A 306 21.47 33.45 -30.52
N TYR A 307 22.47 32.58 -30.38
CA TYR A 307 22.37 31.39 -29.52
C TYR A 307 22.17 31.75 -28.04
N GLY A 308 22.82 32.80 -27.56
CA GLY A 308 22.71 33.23 -26.17
C GLY A 308 21.30 33.65 -25.79
N TYR A 309 20.59 34.30 -26.73
CA TYR A 309 19.18 34.65 -26.61
C TYR A 309 18.30 33.40 -26.51
N LEU A 310 18.42 32.49 -27.48
CA LEU A 310 17.59 31.27 -27.54
C LEU A 310 17.78 30.39 -26.30
N ASN A 311 19.03 30.25 -25.85
CA ASN A 311 19.36 29.47 -24.67
C ASN A 311 18.74 30.07 -23.40
N MET A 312 18.85 31.38 -23.21
CA MET A 312 18.26 32.06 -22.05
C MET A 312 16.74 32.05 -22.08
N LEU A 313 16.14 32.24 -23.26
CA LEU A 313 14.70 32.14 -23.45
C LEU A 313 14.20 30.72 -23.15
N PHE A 314 14.92 29.69 -23.58
CA PHE A 314 14.59 28.30 -23.29
C PHE A 314 14.59 28.03 -21.77
N PHE A 315 15.68 28.37 -21.07
CA PHE A 315 15.78 28.12 -19.63
C PHE A 315 14.79 28.94 -18.79
N SER A 316 14.47 30.16 -19.21
CA SER A 316 13.46 30.99 -18.54
C SER A 316 12.05 30.37 -18.61
N ARG A 317 11.68 29.83 -19.77
CA ARG A 317 10.38 29.15 -20.01
C ARG A 317 10.26 27.75 -19.44
N HIS A 318 11.38 27.15 -19.03
CA HIS A 318 11.42 25.80 -18.42
C HIS A 318 11.95 25.83 -16.98
N ARG A 319 11.99 27.02 -16.34
CA ARG A 319 12.59 27.21 -15.01
C ARG A 319 11.96 26.33 -13.93
N SER A 320 10.64 26.11 -13.95
CA SER A 320 9.98 25.31 -12.92
C SER A 320 10.33 23.83 -13.05
N LEU A 321 10.63 23.33 -14.26
CA LEU A 321 11.10 21.97 -14.48
C LEU A 321 12.48 21.72 -13.88
N ILE A 322 13.29 22.77 -13.72
CA ILE A 322 14.64 22.72 -13.14
C ILE A 322 14.60 23.01 -11.64
N ASN A 323 13.93 24.09 -11.23
CA ASN A 323 13.96 24.59 -9.86
C ASN A 323 13.06 23.80 -8.91
N ASP A 324 11.82 23.48 -9.31
CA ASP A 324 10.88 22.76 -8.44
C ASP A 324 11.42 21.41 -7.92
N PRO A 325 12.03 20.54 -8.75
CA PRO A 325 12.56 19.28 -8.23
C PRO A 325 13.73 19.49 -7.27
N VAL A 326 14.56 20.52 -7.49
CA VAL A 326 15.70 20.85 -6.60
C VAL A 326 15.19 21.31 -5.25
N TYR A 327 14.29 22.31 -5.21
CA TYR A 327 13.74 22.83 -3.95
C TYR A 327 12.95 21.76 -3.17
N LYS A 328 12.12 20.97 -3.85
CA LYS A 328 11.38 19.87 -3.20
C LYS A 328 12.34 18.83 -2.61
N ARG A 329 13.42 18.49 -3.30
CA ARG A 329 14.43 17.54 -2.80
C ARG A 329 15.22 18.11 -1.62
N MET A 330 15.63 19.39 -1.67
CA MET A 330 16.26 20.05 -0.53
C MET A 330 15.35 20.04 0.70
N ALA A 331 14.06 20.33 0.53
CA ALA A 331 13.09 20.25 1.61
C ALA A 331 12.96 18.83 2.20
N ILE A 332 12.92 17.80 1.33
CA ILE A 332 12.88 16.39 1.76
C ILE A 332 14.16 15.99 2.51
N ILE A 333 15.35 16.33 2.00
CA ILE A 333 16.63 16.05 2.66
C ILE A 333 16.70 16.77 4.00
N GLY A 334 16.30 18.04 4.05
CA GLY A 334 16.26 18.82 5.28
C GLY A 334 15.35 18.17 6.32
N ALA A 335 14.12 17.84 5.94
CA ALA A 335 13.16 17.19 6.84
C ALA A 335 13.61 15.78 7.28
N PHE A 336 14.20 14.99 6.39
CA PHE A 336 14.73 13.67 6.74
C PHE A 336 15.93 13.79 7.68
N GLY A 337 16.83 14.74 7.40
CA GLY A 337 17.99 15.04 8.24
C GLY A 337 17.57 15.46 9.65
N THR A 338 16.56 16.33 9.80
CA THR A 338 16.07 16.71 11.14
C THR A 338 15.46 15.54 11.89
N VAL A 339 14.69 14.67 11.22
CA VAL A 339 14.12 13.46 11.84
C VAL A 339 15.22 12.49 12.26
N VAL A 340 16.21 12.23 11.41
CA VAL A 340 17.32 11.32 11.75
C VAL A 340 18.12 11.87 12.94
N VAL A 341 18.44 13.17 12.96
CA VAL A 341 19.14 13.79 14.09
C VAL A 341 18.30 13.70 15.37
N ALA A 342 16.99 13.95 15.31
CA ALA A 342 16.10 13.80 16.46
C ALA A 342 16.07 12.36 16.99
N VAL A 343 15.95 11.38 16.09
CA VAL A 343 15.98 9.95 16.45
C VAL A 343 17.32 9.55 17.05
N VAL A 344 18.43 10.00 16.45
CA VAL A 344 19.79 9.74 16.96
C VAL A 344 19.98 10.35 18.34
N MET A 345 19.58 11.60 18.56
CA MET A 345 19.65 12.25 19.87
C MET A 345 18.79 11.54 20.92
N MET A 346 17.64 10.99 20.52
CA MET A 346 16.76 10.22 21.41
C MET A 346 17.33 8.84 21.74
N LEU A 347 17.94 8.15 20.77
CA LEU A 347 18.52 6.82 20.96
C LEU A 347 19.88 6.86 21.65
N SER A 348 20.62 7.96 21.55
CA SER A 348 21.90 8.17 22.24
C SER A 348 21.79 8.20 23.77
N GLN A 349 20.57 8.25 24.34
CA GLN A 349 20.33 8.10 25.77
C GLN A 349 20.26 6.63 26.22
N ARG A 350 20.27 5.68 25.28
CA ARG A 350 20.38 4.25 25.57
C ARG A 350 21.79 3.80 25.17
N ASP A 351 22.55 3.34 26.14
CA ASP A 351 24.02 3.15 26.06
C ASP A 351 24.54 2.18 24.99
N GLU A 352 23.69 1.57 24.15
CA GLU A 352 24.10 0.50 23.22
C GLU A 352 24.00 0.80 21.72
N PHE A 353 23.63 1.99 21.27
CA PHE A 353 23.53 2.21 19.81
C PHE A 353 24.10 3.54 19.36
N LEU A 354 25.35 3.52 18.85
CA LEU A 354 25.79 4.24 17.65
C LEU A 354 27.30 4.13 17.36
N VAL A 355 27.83 2.90 17.21
CA VAL A 355 28.94 2.74 16.26
C VAL A 355 28.29 2.55 14.89
N LEU A 356 27.90 3.67 14.26
CA LEU A 356 27.50 3.68 12.85
C LEU A 356 28.71 3.17 12.06
N ASN A 357 28.73 1.86 11.80
CA ASN A 357 29.79 1.25 11.01
C ASN A 357 29.66 1.85 9.61
N LEU A 358 30.52 2.80 9.28
CA LEU A 358 30.47 3.53 8.02
C LEU A 358 30.39 2.56 6.82
N GLY A 359 31.02 1.38 6.93
CA GLY A 359 30.95 0.33 5.91
C GLY A 359 29.53 -0.14 5.56
N VAL A 360 28.57 -0.05 6.49
CA VAL A 360 27.15 -0.39 6.27
C VAL A 360 26.41 0.77 5.58
N ILE A 361 26.76 2.02 5.85
CA ILE A 361 26.07 3.21 5.31
C ILE A 361 26.54 3.55 3.89
N PHE A 362 27.84 3.38 3.61
CA PHE A 362 28.46 3.77 2.35
C PHE A 362 27.71 3.27 1.10
N PRO A 363 27.29 1.99 1.02
CA PRO A 363 26.50 1.50 -0.12
C PRO A 363 25.15 2.21 -0.29
N PHE A 364 24.49 2.60 0.81
CA PHE A 364 23.23 3.32 0.76
C PHE A 364 23.41 4.80 0.39
N LEU A 365 24.55 5.41 0.70
CA LEU A 365 24.89 6.78 0.27
C LEU A 365 24.98 6.90 -1.25
N VAL A 366 25.56 5.91 -1.94
CA VAL A 366 25.60 5.87 -3.40
C VAL A 366 24.19 5.76 -3.98
N MET A 367 23.34 4.93 -3.38
CA MET A 367 21.94 4.82 -3.77
C MET A 367 21.19 6.15 -3.55
N ALA A 368 21.41 6.81 -2.41
CA ALA A 368 20.83 8.12 -2.11
C ALA A 368 21.28 9.18 -3.12
N MET A 369 22.57 9.24 -3.45
CA MET A 369 23.12 10.13 -4.47
C MET A 369 22.42 9.94 -5.83
N TYR A 370 22.22 8.68 -6.25
CA TYR A 370 21.55 8.38 -7.52
C TYR A 370 20.10 8.90 -7.54
N PHE A 371 19.34 8.67 -6.46
CA PHE A 371 17.97 9.19 -6.32
C PHE A 371 17.89 10.72 -6.25
N LEU A 372 18.96 11.37 -5.77
CA LEU A 372 19.08 12.81 -5.69
C LEU A 372 19.52 13.47 -7.01
N SER A 373 20.01 12.70 -7.99
CA SER A 373 20.42 13.23 -9.29
C SER A 373 19.22 13.77 -10.10
N VAL A 374 19.33 14.99 -10.62
CA VAL A 374 18.25 15.69 -11.38
C VAL A 374 18.39 15.45 -12.90
N GLY A 375 19.53 14.90 -13.33
CA GLY A 375 19.91 14.76 -14.74
C GLY A 375 18.85 14.08 -15.59
N GLU A 376 18.20 13.02 -15.10
CA GLU A 376 17.18 12.31 -15.86
C GLU A 376 15.98 13.18 -16.23
N LYS A 377 15.46 13.99 -15.30
CA LYS A 377 14.32 14.89 -15.57
C LYS A 377 14.72 15.99 -16.53
N MET A 378 15.94 16.52 -16.38
CA MET A 378 16.48 17.57 -17.25
C MET A 378 16.68 17.06 -18.67
N CYS A 379 17.31 15.89 -18.85
CA CYS A 379 17.46 15.25 -20.16
C CYS A 379 16.08 15.00 -20.80
N ARG A 380 15.12 14.44 -20.06
CA ARG A 380 13.77 14.21 -20.60
C ARG A 380 13.10 15.51 -21.04
N ALA A 381 13.21 16.59 -20.27
CA ALA A 381 12.66 17.89 -20.64
C ALA A 381 13.31 18.47 -21.92
N MET A 382 14.60 18.19 -22.15
CA MET A 382 15.33 18.61 -23.36
C MET A 382 15.04 17.76 -24.60
N PHE A 383 14.61 16.50 -24.45
CA PHE A 383 14.27 15.63 -25.58
C PHE A 383 12.78 15.67 -25.97
N TYR A 384 11.91 16.08 -25.06
CA TYR A 384 10.47 16.18 -25.30
C TYR A 384 10.02 17.51 -25.90
N ASN A 385 10.81 18.57 -25.70
CA ASN A 385 10.62 19.91 -26.28
C ASN A 385 11.68 20.13 -27.35
#